data_AF-A0A842WWS4-F1
#
_entry.id   AF-A0A842WWS4-F1
#
_cell.length_a   1.000
_cell.length_b   1.000
_cell.length_c   1.000
_cell.angle_alpha   90.00
_cell.angle_beta   90.00
_cell.angle_gamma   90.00
#
_symmetry.space_group_name_H-M   'P 1'
#
loop_
_entity.id
_entity.type
_entity.pdbx_description
1 polymer ?
#
loop_
_entity_poly.entity_id
_entity_poly.type
_entity_poly.pdbx_seq_one_letter_code
_entity_poly.pdbx_strand_id
1 'polypeptide(L)'
;MATGANEEYLVIIKQSQLWKELDAKKSSDLEKYEVKDKSKIAKIQGESEVTIQQYREKGIPETACLVPFVRKTTTKYYTKSEWYIDWSCKSVKKLKDSDGARFQNERLYFKKGFVTDAHHGILSAALIEYSIPAVNTNLFFGTDIETELIVGFLNSSLASYFLGKVINTSLGGMSGHATPEDIRRIPIRLPLSKIAKEEFKEIKNSIISKVNEIVKQLKKNSAADITIIQQDIDDLVFKWFDLSDDDISLVKRYIEQKGDEKEEY
;
A
#
# COMPACT_ATOMS: atom_id res chain seq x y z
N MET A 1 -21.04 6.19 16.55
CA MET A 1 -20.72 7.39 15.72
C MET A 1 -20.50 6.91 14.30
N ALA A 2 -21.42 7.24 13.39
CA ALA A 2 -21.42 6.74 12.02
C ALA A 2 -20.19 7.26 11.26
N THR A 3 -19.44 6.34 10.66
CA THR A 3 -18.36 6.60 9.71
C THR A 3 -18.94 7.27 8.48
N GLY A 4 -18.55 8.52 8.21
CA GLY A 4 -19.01 9.28 7.05
C GLY A 4 -18.81 8.48 5.77
N ALA A 5 -19.89 8.30 5.02
CA ALA A 5 -19.87 7.60 3.75
C ALA A 5 -18.93 8.31 2.77
N ASN A 6 -18.17 7.53 1.99
CA ASN A 6 -17.27 7.99 0.92
C ASN A 6 -17.94 8.90 -0.13
N GLU A 7 -19.25 9.12 -0.06
CA GLU A 7 -20.03 9.87 -1.04
C GLU A 7 -19.76 11.38 -0.99
N GLU A 8 -19.48 11.98 0.17
CA GLU A 8 -19.29 13.43 0.29
C GLU A 8 -18.00 13.93 -0.40
N TYR A 9 -16.93 13.11 -0.41
CA TYR A 9 -15.71 13.42 -1.17
C TYR A 9 -15.95 13.36 -2.69
N LEU A 10 -16.79 12.43 -3.12
CA LEU A 10 -17.19 12.31 -4.52
C LEU A 10 -18.09 13.50 -4.92
N VAL A 11 -18.87 14.10 -4.01
CA VAL A 11 -19.73 15.27 -4.30
C VAL A 11 -18.93 16.49 -4.76
N ILE A 12 -17.73 16.72 -4.24
CA ILE A 12 -16.90 17.87 -4.65
C ILE A 12 -16.30 17.64 -6.05
N ILE A 13 -15.90 16.41 -6.35
CA ILE A 13 -15.54 15.99 -7.72
C ILE A 13 -16.77 16.12 -8.63
N LYS A 14 -17.96 15.73 -8.13
CA LYS A 14 -19.23 15.77 -8.86
C LYS A 14 -19.64 17.17 -9.34
N GLN A 15 -19.21 18.21 -8.63
CA GLN A 15 -19.53 19.60 -8.94
C GLN A 15 -18.55 20.24 -9.94
N SER A 16 -17.44 19.60 -10.28
CA SER A 16 -16.51 20.12 -11.28
C SER A 16 -17.14 20.11 -12.68
N GLN A 17 -16.81 21.11 -13.50
CA GLN A 17 -17.33 21.20 -14.88
C GLN A 17 -16.89 19.99 -15.73
N LEU A 18 -15.70 19.46 -15.43
CA LEU A 18 -15.18 18.20 -15.95
C LEU A 18 -16.09 17.00 -15.62
N TRP A 19 -16.68 16.97 -14.42
CA TRP A 19 -17.58 15.89 -14.02
C TRP A 19 -18.95 15.98 -14.67
N LYS A 20 -19.49 17.19 -14.86
CA LYS A 20 -20.76 17.39 -15.57
C LYS A 20 -20.70 16.92 -17.04
N GLU A 21 -19.52 16.96 -17.65
CA GLU A 21 -19.27 16.42 -18.99
C GLU A 21 -19.15 14.88 -19.00
N LEU A 22 -18.77 14.27 -17.88
CA LEU A 22 -18.58 12.82 -17.70
C LEU A 22 -19.86 12.11 -17.23
N ASP A 23 -20.67 12.75 -16.39
CA ASP A 23 -21.93 12.25 -15.82
C ASP A 23 -23.07 12.15 -16.86
N ALA A 24 -22.93 12.85 -17.99
CA ALA A 24 -23.86 12.76 -19.12
C ALA A 24 -23.85 11.38 -19.83
N LYS A 25 -22.92 10.48 -19.46
CA LYS A 25 -22.87 9.08 -19.90
C LYS A 25 -23.21 8.17 -18.69
N LYS A 26 -24.44 7.67 -18.67
CA LYS A 26 -25.08 6.95 -17.54
C LYS A 26 -24.32 5.69 -17.08
N SER A 27 -23.92 5.71 -15.81
CA SER A 27 -24.24 4.74 -14.72
C SER A 27 -24.38 3.24 -15.04
N SER A 28 -23.40 2.46 -14.57
CA SER A 28 -23.61 1.25 -13.74
C SER A 28 -22.33 0.70 -13.11
N ASP A 29 -21.18 1.10 -13.62
CA ASP A 29 -19.88 0.67 -13.11
C ASP A 29 -19.11 1.91 -12.65
N LEU A 30 -18.47 1.85 -11.48
CA LEU A 30 -17.47 2.85 -11.08
C LEU A 30 -16.27 2.73 -12.03
N GLU A 31 -16.45 3.20 -13.27
CA GLU A 31 -15.44 3.16 -14.31
C GLU A 31 -14.23 3.96 -13.84
N LYS A 32 -13.12 3.24 -13.74
CA LYS A 32 -11.76 3.73 -13.53
C LYS A 32 -11.57 5.06 -14.27
N TYR A 33 -11.32 6.15 -13.53
CA TYR A 33 -10.86 7.39 -14.17
C TYR A 33 -9.41 7.20 -14.58
N GLU A 34 -9.20 6.59 -15.74
CA GLU A 34 -7.91 6.66 -16.38
C GLU A 34 -7.59 8.15 -16.62
N VAL A 35 -6.53 8.64 -15.98
CA VAL A 35 -6.02 9.99 -16.23
C VAL A 35 -5.53 10.01 -17.68
N LYS A 36 -6.41 10.48 -18.58
CA LYS A 36 -6.14 10.58 -20.02
C LYS A 36 -4.96 11.51 -20.29
N ASP A 37 -4.79 12.53 -19.45
CA ASP A 37 -3.69 13.49 -19.55
C ASP A 37 -2.76 13.38 -18.33
N LYS A 38 -1.73 12.54 -18.47
CA LYS A 38 -0.70 12.33 -17.44
C LYS A 38 0.10 13.59 -17.12
N SER A 39 0.07 14.62 -17.98
CA SER A 39 0.79 15.89 -17.72
C SER A 39 0.20 16.66 -16.54
N LYS A 40 -1.06 16.38 -16.17
CA LYS A 40 -1.73 16.98 -15.02
C LYS A 40 -1.37 16.33 -13.69
N ILE A 41 -0.67 15.20 -13.69
CA ILE A 41 -0.23 14.51 -12.48
C ILE A 41 0.90 15.32 -11.84
N ALA A 42 0.71 15.67 -10.56
CA ALA A 42 1.68 16.43 -9.80
C ALA A 42 2.99 15.67 -9.62
N LYS A 43 4.12 16.36 -9.85
CA LYS A 43 5.47 15.81 -9.65
C LYS A 43 5.98 16.21 -8.27
N ILE A 44 5.50 15.52 -7.23
CA ILE A 44 5.85 15.85 -5.84
C ILE A 44 7.19 15.21 -5.43
N GLN A 45 7.63 14.17 -6.15
CA GLN A 45 8.90 13.51 -5.85
C GLN A 45 10.08 14.47 -5.96
N GLY A 46 10.91 14.52 -4.92
CA GLY A 46 12.11 15.37 -4.86
C GLY A 46 11.87 16.77 -4.29
N GLU A 47 10.63 17.12 -3.98
CA GLU A 47 10.29 18.38 -3.32
C GLU A 47 10.79 18.43 -1.88
N SER A 48 11.10 19.64 -1.40
CA SER A 48 11.50 19.84 0.00
C SER A 48 10.32 19.61 0.96
N GLU A 49 10.59 19.20 2.21
CA GLU A 49 9.51 19.04 3.21
C GLU A 49 8.77 20.36 3.47
N VAL A 50 9.44 21.51 3.33
CA VAL A 50 8.80 22.84 3.41
C VAL A 50 7.79 23.02 2.27
N THR A 51 8.18 22.66 1.04
CA THR A 51 7.28 22.71 -0.13
C THR A 51 6.12 21.73 0.05
N ILE A 52 6.39 20.50 0.46
CA ILE A 52 5.35 19.48 0.69
C ILE A 52 4.38 19.95 1.77
N GLN A 53 4.86 20.58 2.84
CA GLN A 53 4.01 21.14 3.88
C GLN A 53 3.11 22.25 3.33
N GLN A 54 3.63 23.12 2.46
CA GLN A 54 2.82 24.12 1.77
C GLN A 54 1.76 23.47 0.87
N TYR A 55 2.08 22.40 0.14
CA TYR A 55 1.12 21.67 -0.69
C TYR A 55 0.00 21.03 0.14
N ARG A 56 0.30 20.50 1.32
CA ARG A 56 -0.73 19.99 2.25
C ARG A 56 -1.67 21.10 2.71
N GLU A 57 -1.09 22.23 3.11
CA GLU A 57 -1.85 23.34 3.71
C GLU A 57 -2.67 24.14 2.69
N LYS A 58 -2.08 24.45 1.54
CA LYS A 58 -2.60 25.43 0.60
C LYS A 58 -2.96 24.86 -0.75
N GLY A 59 -2.61 23.60 -1.04
CA GLY A 59 -2.70 23.00 -2.35
C GLY A 59 -1.49 23.30 -3.24
N ILE A 60 -1.46 22.65 -4.39
CA ILE A 60 -0.39 22.76 -5.39
C ILE A 60 -0.72 23.94 -6.31
N PRO A 61 0.19 24.92 -6.50
CA PRO A 61 -0.06 26.12 -7.29
C PRO A 61 -0.03 25.88 -8.81
N GLU A 62 0.58 24.77 -9.25
CA GLU A 62 0.76 24.45 -10.65
C GLU A 62 -0.50 23.90 -11.33
N THR A 63 -0.50 23.93 -12.67
CA THR A 63 -1.54 23.27 -13.48
C THR A 63 -1.50 21.75 -13.34
N ALA A 64 -0.34 21.18 -13.01
CA ALA A 64 -0.15 19.77 -12.65
C ALA A 64 -0.43 19.54 -11.16
N CYS A 65 -1.70 19.38 -10.82
CA CYS A 65 -2.18 19.31 -9.44
C CYS A 65 -2.97 18.03 -9.11
N LEU A 66 -3.04 17.07 -10.05
CA LEU A 66 -3.68 15.78 -9.79
C LEU A 66 -2.75 14.90 -8.97
N VAL A 67 -3.18 14.51 -7.78
CA VAL A 67 -2.41 13.65 -6.89
C VAL A 67 -3.05 12.25 -6.86
N PRO A 68 -2.25 11.18 -6.92
CA PRO A 68 -2.71 9.82 -6.64
C PRO A 68 -3.53 9.71 -5.35
N PHE A 69 -4.69 9.06 -5.42
CA PHE A 69 -5.51 8.69 -4.27
C PHE A 69 -5.42 7.18 -4.05
N VAL A 70 -4.89 6.77 -2.91
CA VAL A 70 -4.67 5.36 -2.59
C VAL A 70 -5.79 4.84 -1.71
N ARG A 71 -6.39 3.74 -2.13
CA ARG A 71 -7.36 2.97 -1.34
C ARG A 71 -6.73 1.69 -0.82
N LYS A 72 -7.42 1.05 0.12
CA LYS A 72 -7.17 -0.34 0.51
C LYS A 72 -7.11 -1.25 -0.71
N THR A 73 -6.10 -2.11 -0.76
CA THR A 73 -5.79 -2.97 -1.90
C THR A 73 -5.09 -4.23 -1.41
N THR A 74 -5.36 -5.35 -2.08
CA THR A 74 -4.66 -6.64 -1.88
C THR A 74 -3.48 -6.82 -2.84
N THR A 75 -3.12 -5.77 -3.58
CA THR A 75 -1.96 -5.79 -4.49
C THR A 75 -0.66 -5.96 -3.72
N LYS A 76 0.26 -6.76 -4.27
CA LYS A 76 1.59 -6.96 -3.68
C LYS A 76 2.62 -6.03 -4.34
N TYR A 77 3.59 -5.62 -3.54
CA TYR A 77 4.79 -4.82 -3.87
C TYR A 77 4.55 -3.40 -4.37
N TYR A 78 3.62 -3.19 -5.31
CA TYR A 78 3.36 -1.89 -5.90
C TYR A 78 1.88 -1.73 -6.21
N THR A 79 1.30 -0.61 -5.76
CA THR A 79 -0.06 -0.22 -6.14
C THR A 79 0.00 0.95 -7.11
N LYS A 80 -0.48 0.73 -8.33
CA LYS A 80 -0.70 1.82 -9.28
C LYS A 80 -2.01 2.49 -8.92
N SER A 81 -1.99 3.77 -8.59
CA SER A 81 -3.23 4.51 -8.36
C SER A 81 -4.04 4.64 -9.65
N GLU A 82 -5.26 4.11 -9.59
CA GLU A 82 -6.31 4.30 -10.60
C GLU A 82 -7.14 5.56 -10.34
N TRP A 83 -6.98 6.18 -9.17
CA TRP A 83 -7.77 7.33 -8.71
C TRP A 83 -6.86 8.52 -8.43
N TYR A 84 -7.31 9.72 -8.79
CA TYR A 84 -6.58 10.96 -8.58
C TYR A 84 -7.52 12.03 -8.06
N ILE A 85 -7.01 12.90 -7.19
CA ILE A 85 -7.74 14.04 -6.63
C ILE A 85 -7.07 15.32 -7.13
N ASP A 86 -7.88 16.30 -7.54
CA ASP A 86 -7.44 17.67 -7.77
C ASP A 86 -7.03 18.29 -6.43
N TRP A 87 -5.72 18.45 -6.25
CA TRP A 87 -5.11 19.09 -5.09
C TRP A 87 -4.63 20.51 -5.37
N SER A 88 -5.22 21.19 -6.36
CA SER A 88 -4.94 22.61 -6.64
C SER A 88 -5.27 23.50 -5.44
N CYS A 89 -4.64 24.69 -5.39
CA CYS A 89 -4.95 25.65 -4.33
C CYS A 89 -6.44 26.01 -4.22
N LYS A 90 -7.13 26.07 -5.37
CA LYS A 90 -8.57 26.33 -5.43
C LYS A 90 -9.37 25.17 -4.83
N SER A 91 -9.00 23.93 -5.15
CA SER A 91 -9.66 22.72 -4.65
C SER A 91 -9.46 22.55 -3.15
N VAL A 92 -8.22 22.68 -2.66
CA VAL A 92 -7.90 22.57 -1.23
C VAL A 92 -8.62 23.64 -0.42
N LYS A 93 -8.66 24.89 -0.89
CA LYS A 93 -9.44 25.95 -0.24
C LYS A 93 -10.92 25.58 -0.14
N LYS A 94 -11.53 25.16 -1.26
CA LYS A 94 -12.95 24.74 -1.29
C LYS A 94 -13.22 23.57 -0.35
N LEU A 95 -12.32 22.60 -0.28
CA LEU A 95 -12.43 21.45 0.63
C LEU A 95 -12.37 21.91 2.09
N LYS A 96 -11.45 22.80 2.45
CA LYS A 96 -11.33 23.32 3.83
C LYS A 96 -12.54 24.15 4.27
N ASP A 97 -13.16 24.85 3.33
CA ASP A 97 -14.36 25.65 3.58
C ASP A 97 -15.66 24.80 3.61
N SER A 98 -15.57 23.48 3.40
CA SER A 98 -16.72 22.57 3.32
C SER A 98 -16.99 21.87 4.66
N ASP A 99 -18.22 21.97 5.17
CA ASP A 99 -18.63 21.44 6.48
C ASP A 99 -18.47 19.90 6.65
N GLY A 100 -18.40 19.16 5.54
CA GLY A 100 -18.22 17.69 5.53
C GLY A 100 -16.78 17.21 5.33
N ALA A 101 -15.84 18.09 4.97
CA ALA A 101 -14.48 17.66 4.63
C ALA A 101 -13.66 17.33 5.88
N ARG A 102 -13.04 16.16 5.90
CA ARG A 102 -12.21 15.69 7.03
C ARG A 102 -10.79 15.39 6.60
N PHE A 103 -9.89 16.29 6.90
CA PHE A 103 -8.48 16.07 6.62
C PHE A 103 -7.82 15.27 7.74
N GLN A 104 -7.90 13.95 7.64
CA GLN A 104 -7.30 13.05 8.64
C GLN A 104 -5.84 12.79 8.31
N ASN A 105 -4.98 12.93 9.32
CA ASN A 105 -3.55 12.63 9.23
C ASN A 105 -2.83 13.36 8.07
N GLU A 106 -3.15 14.63 7.81
CA GLU A 106 -2.56 15.43 6.71
C GLU A 106 -1.03 15.36 6.67
N ARG A 107 -0.38 15.28 7.83
CA ARG A 107 1.08 15.12 7.97
C ARG A 107 1.68 13.90 7.24
N LEU A 108 0.83 12.96 6.82
CA LEU A 108 1.21 11.76 6.09
C LEU A 108 0.98 11.89 4.59
N TYR A 109 0.28 12.94 4.13
CA TYR A 109 0.02 13.14 2.71
C TYR A 109 1.34 13.40 1.98
N PHE A 110 1.42 12.85 0.77
CA PHE A 110 2.57 12.92 -0.10
C PHE A 110 3.85 12.31 0.49
N LYS A 111 3.73 11.38 1.44
CA LYS A 111 4.88 10.62 1.93
C LYS A 111 5.02 9.30 1.20
N LYS A 112 6.26 8.85 1.06
CA LYS A 112 6.55 7.47 0.68
C LYS A 112 6.30 6.56 1.88
N GLY A 113 5.65 5.44 1.65
CA GLY A 113 5.31 4.46 2.67
C GLY A 113 4.83 3.18 2.04
N PHE A 114 4.02 2.43 2.77
CA PHE A 114 3.36 1.25 2.24
C PHE A 114 1.96 1.10 2.82
N VAL A 115 1.12 0.42 2.05
CA VAL A 115 -0.19 -0.05 2.47
C VAL A 115 -0.15 -1.54 2.73
N THR A 116 -0.99 -2.02 3.63
CA THR A 116 -1.19 -3.44 3.85
C THR A 116 -2.66 -3.82 3.82
N ASP A 117 -2.90 -5.06 3.43
CA ASP A 117 -4.16 -5.73 3.63
C ASP A 117 -3.92 -7.22 3.78
N ALA A 118 -4.84 -7.93 4.40
CA ALA A 118 -4.82 -9.38 4.40
C ALA A 118 -6.15 -9.89 3.91
N HIS A 119 -6.15 -11.03 3.23
CA HIS A 119 -7.36 -11.70 2.76
C HIS A 119 -7.20 -13.20 2.97
N HIS A 120 -8.13 -13.82 3.70
CA HIS A 120 -8.06 -15.23 4.13
C HIS A 120 -6.71 -15.61 4.76
N GLY A 121 -6.17 -14.75 5.64
CA GLY A 121 -4.89 -14.97 6.30
C GLY A 121 -3.64 -14.74 5.44
N ILE A 122 -3.79 -14.45 4.14
CA ILE A 122 -2.67 -14.10 3.26
C ILE A 122 -2.45 -12.59 3.30
N LEU A 123 -1.25 -12.18 3.73
CA LEU A 123 -0.87 -10.78 3.81
C LEU A 123 -0.41 -10.27 2.43
N SER A 124 -0.70 -9.00 2.20
CA SER A 124 -0.24 -8.23 1.05
C SER A 124 0.25 -6.87 1.54
N ALA A 125 1.34 -6.40 0.96
CA ALA A 125 1.88 -5.07 1.20
C ALA A 125 2.30 -4.44 -0.11
N ALA A 126 2.01 -3.16 -0.32
CA ALA A 126 2.41 -2.44 -1.52
C ALA A 126 3.01 -1.08 -1.18
N LEU A 127 4.10 -0.73 -1.86
CA LEU A 127 4.67 0.60 -1.78
C LEU A 127 3.68 1.63 -2.31
N ILE A 128 3.60 2.76 -1.62
CA ILE A 128 2.88 3.95 -2.05
C ILE A 128 3.83 5.13 -2.13
N GLU A 129 3.63 5.97 -3.14
CA GLU A 129 4.48 7.10 -3.42
C GLU A 129 3.63 8.35 -3.56
N TYR A 130 3.96 9.38 -2.77
CA TYR A 130 3.47 10.76 -2.90
C TYR A 130 1.96 10.89 -3.12
N SER A 131 1.17 10.12 -2.36
CA SER A 131 -0.28 10.01 -2.53
C SER A 131 -1.08 10.58 -1.36
N ILE A 132 -2.39 10.68 -1.55
CA ILE A 132 -3.37 10.93 -0.49
C ILE A 132 -4.07 9.60 -0.16
N PRO A 133 -4.00 9.12 1.08
CA PRO A 133 -4.68 7.90 1.48
C PRO A 133 -6.18 8.07 1.74
N ALA A 134 -6.96 7.05 1.44
CA ALA A 134 -8.33 6.90 1.90
C ALA A 134 -8.38 6.49 3.38
N VAL A 135 -9.43 6.90 4.09
CA VAL A 135 -9.62 6.74 5.55
C VAL A 135 -9.56 5.28 6.02
N ASN A 136 -10.00 4.31 5.21
CA ASN A 136 -10.05 2.89 5.58
C ASN A 136 -8.86 2.07 5.05
N THR A 137 -7.65 2.65 5.08
CA THR A 137 -6.43 2.01 4.55
C THR A 137 -5.40 1.84 5.67
N ASN A 138 -4.83 0.64 5.82
CA ASN A 138 -3.71 0.44 6.74
C ASN A 138 -2.45 1.03 6.10
N LEU A 139 -1.90 2.09 6.71
CA LEU A 139 -0.78 2.83 6.16
C LEU A 139 0.34 2.96 7.16
N PHE A 140 1.56 2.80 6.65
CA PHE A 140 2.77 2.86 7.43
C PHE A 140 3.77 3.77 6.73
N PHE A 141 4.34 4.71 7.50
CA PHE A 141 5.26 5.73 7.04
C PHE A 141 6.39 5.91 8.06
N GLY A 142 7.56 6.34 7.60
CA GLY A 142 8.66 6.75 8.49
C GLY A 142 9.16 5.62 9.39
N THR A 143 9.48 4.47 8.80
CA THR A 143 10.02 3.32 9.51
C THR A 143 11.53 3.45 9.70
N ASP A 144 12.05 2.94 10.82
CA ASP A 144 13.51 2.91 11.09
C ASP A 144 14.26 1.91 10.20
N ILE A 145 13.51 1.06 9.51
CA ILE A 145 13.99 0.06 8.55
C ILE A 145 13.50 0.49 7.16
N GLU A 146 14.29 0.22 6.13
CA GLU A 146 13.94 0.53 4.75
C GLU A 146 12.59 -0.09 4.36
N THR A 147 11.72 0.75 3.79
CA THR A 147 10.35 0.38 3.42
C THR A 147 10.30 -0.84 2.51
N GLU A 148 11.24 -0.93 1.56
CA GLU A 148 11.35 -2.05 0.62
C GLU A 148 11.64 -3.37 1.33
N LEU A 149 12.46 -3.37 2.39
CA LEU A 149 12.72 -4.56 3.19
C LEU A 149 11.46 -5.03 3.91
N ILE A 150 10.73 -4.09 4.51
CA ILE A 150 9.46 -4.39 5.18
C ILE A 150 8.44 -4.92 4.18
N VAL A 151 8.28 -4.29 3.01
CA VAL A 151 7.36 -4.75 1.98
C VAL A 151 7.76 -6.14 1.45
N GLY A 152 9.05 -6.42 1.27
CA GLY A 152 9.53 -7.75 0.91
C GLY A 152 9.14 -8.79 1.95
N PHE A 153 9.38 -8.49 3.23
CA PHE A 153 8.99 -9.36 4.33
C PHE A 153 7.48 -9.57 4.45
N LEU A 154 6.68 -8.50 4.43
CA LEU A 154 5.22 -8.61 4.62
C LEU A 154 4.52 -9.32 3.46
N ASN A 155 5.14 -9.40 2.27
CA ASN A 155 4.63 -10.20 1.16
C ASN A 155 5.08 -11.66 1.19
N SER A 156 5.94 -12.04 2.16
CA SER A 156 6.45 -13.40 2.31
C SER A 156 5.42 -14.36 2.89
N SER A 157 5.62 -15.64 2.61
CA SER A 157 4.85 -16.74 3.19
C SER A 157 4.95 -16.76 4.72
N LEU A 158 6.13 -16.44 5.27
CA LEU A 158 6.35 -16.39 6.72
C LEU A 158 5.53 -15.30 7.41
N ALA A 159 5.43 -14.11 6.82
CA ALA A 159 4.62 -13.03 7.40
C ALA A 159 3.12 -13.37 7.40
N SER A 160 2.64 -14.01 6.33
CA SER A 160 1.26 -14.52 6.25
C SER A 160 1.02 -15.60 7.30
N TYR A 161 1.98 -16.51 7.48
CA TYR A 161 1.92 -17.53 8.52
C TYR A 161 1.83 -16.92 9.93
N PHE A 162 2.67 -15.95 10.27
CA PHE A 162 2.59 -15.26 11.56
C PHE A 162 1.23 -14.58 11.76
N LEU A 163 0.74 -13.88 10.74
CA LEU A 163 -0.56 -13.23 10.83
C LEU A 163 -1.68 -14.24 11.07
N GLY A 164 -1.80 -15.28 10.25
CA GLY A 164 -2.96 -16.17 10.27
C GLY A 164 -2.90 -17.31 11.29
N LYS A 165 -1.71 -17.70 11.76
CA LYS A 165 -1.56 -18.80 12.73
C LYS A 165 -1.13 -18.36 14.12
N VAL A 166 -0.53 -17.17 14.27
CA VAL A 166 -0.02 -16.70 15.57
C VAL A 166 -0.81 -15.51 16.10
N ILE A 167 -1.09 -14.51 15.25
CA ILE A 167 -1.68 -13.24 15.69
C ILE A 167 -3.21 -13.28 15.64
N ASN A 168 -3.76 -13.60 14.46
CA ASN A 168 -5.19 -13.60 14.20
C ASN A 168 -5.76 -15.03 14.20
N THR A 169 -5.70 -15.64 15.38
CA THR A 169 -6.12 -17.05 15.59
C THR A 169 -7.63 -17.21 15.77
N SER A 170 -8.34 -16.15 16.19
CA SER A 170 -9.80 -16.16 16.33
C SER A 170 -10.47 -16.29 14.97
N LEU A 171 -11.16 -17.41 14.74
CA LEU A 171 -11.76 -17.85 13.47
C LEU A 171 -10.77 -18.41 12.42
N GLY A 172 -9.58 -18.89 12.80
CA GLY A 172 -8.70 -19.61 11.86
C GLY A 172 -8.23 -18.79 10.65
N GLY A 173 -8.13 -17.46 10.80
CA GLY A 173 -7.82 -16.53 9.71
C GLY A 173 -9.00 -16.20 8.78
N MET A 174 -10.24 -16.60 9.13
CA MET A 174 -11.45 -16.29 8.34
C MET A 174 -11.89 -14.82 8.44
N SER A 175 -11.47 -14.06 9.46
CA SER A 175 -11.66 -12.62 9.44
C SER A 175 -10.77 -12.04 8.34
N GLY A 176 -11.37 -11.81 7.18
CA GLY A 176 -10.67 -11.56 5.92
C GLY A 176 -9.90 -10.24 5.81
N HIS A 177 -9.51 -9.60 6.92
CA HIS A 177 -8.77 -8.33 6.96
C HIS A 177 -7.82 -8.25 8.16
N ALA A 178 -6.60 -7.76 7.94
CA ALA A 178 -5.68 -7.36 9.01
C ALA A 178 -5.96 -5.92 9.45
N THR A 179 -5.88 -5.65 10.76
CA THR A 179 -5.86 -4.28 11.30
C THR A 179 -4.43 -3.75 11.40
N PRO A 180 -4.20 -2.43 11.53
CA PRO A 180 -2.85 -1.90 11.75
C PRO A 180 -2.17 -2.44 13.00
N GLU A 181 -2.95 -2.80 14.04
CA GLU A 181 -2.44 -3.38 15.28
C GLU A 181 -1.94 -4.82 15.08
N ASP A 182 -2.64 -5.62 14.26
CA ASP A 182 -2.17 -6.96 13.92
C ASP A 182 -0.83 -6.92 13.18
N ILE A 183 -0.67 -5.99 12.24
CA ILE A 183 0.57 -5.80 11.49
C ILE A 183 1.73 -5.40 12.42
N ARG A 184 1.47 -4.54 13.43
CA ARG A 184 2.48 -4.14 14.43
C ARG A 184 2.97 -5.29 15.31
N ARG A 185 2.20 -6.37 15.40
CA ARG A 185 2.55 -7.57 16.19
C ARG A 185 3.35 -8.60 15.40
N ILE A 186 3.50 -8.43 14.08
CA ILE A 186 4.31 -9.34 13.26
C ILE A 186 5.78 -9.23 13.72
N PRO A 187 6.39 -10.34 14.15
CA PRO A 187 7.76 -10.30 14.65
C PRO A 187 8.75 -10.05 13.51
N ILE A 188 9.73 -9.19 13.77
CA ILE A 188 10.85 -8.91 12.87
C ILE A 188 12.14 -9.31 13.59
N ARG A 189 12.92 -10.23 13.01
CA ARG A 189 14.20 -10.67 13.59
C ARG A 189 15.28 -9.61 13.35
N LEU A 190 15.77 -8.99 14.42
CA LEU A 190 16.89 -8.04 14.35
C LEU A 190 18.24 -8.75 14.58
N PRO A 191 19.29 -8.42 13.82
CA PRO A 191 20.61 -9.02 14.04
C PRO A 191 21.28 -8.43 15.30
N LEU A 192 21.48 -9.27 16.31
CA LEU A 192 22.04 -8.82 17.61
C LEU A 192 23.58 -8.85 17.64
N SER A 193 24.24 -9.77 16.94
CA SER A 193 25.70 -9.91 16.90
C SER A 193 26.33 -9.20 15.69
N LYS A 194 27.65 -8.91 15.75
CA LYS A 194 28.36 -8.29 14.62
C LYS A 194 28.35 -9.18 13.36
N ILE A 195 28.54 -10.49 13.53
CA ILE A 195 28.51 -11.46 12.43
C ILE A 195 27.10 -11.49 11.81
N ALA A 196 26.07 -11.62 12.66
CA ALA A 196 24.69 -11.61 12.20
C ALA A 196 24.30 -10.30 11.49
N LYS A 197 24.92 -9.16 11.86
CA LYS A 197 24.69 -7.88 11.17
C LYS A 197 25.24 -7.88 9.76
N GLU A 198 26.41 -8.47 9.52
CA GLU A 198 26.98 -8.56 8.17
C GLU A 198 26.21 -9.55 7.29
N GLU A 199 25.85 -10.73 7.83
CA GLU A 199 25.01 -11.70 7.10
C GLU A 199 23.63 -11.11 6.78
N PHE A 200 23.01 -10.43 7.74
CA PHE A 200 21.74 -9.75 7.53
C PHE A 200 21.86 -8.64 6.48
N LYS A 201 22.99 -7.92 6.41
CA LYS A 201 23.19 -6.85 5.43
C LYS A 201 23.11 -7.37 4.00
N GLU A 202 23.69 -8.53 3.71
CA GLU A 202 23.62 -9.16 2.38
C GLU A 202 22.19 -9.61 2.03
N ILE A 203 21.51 -10.26 2.98
CA ILE A 203 20.12 -10.71 2.81
C ILE A 203 19.20 -9.51 2.59
N LYS A 204 19.32 -8.49 3.45
CA LYS A 204 18.58 -7.23 3.37
C LYS A 204 18.76 -6.58 2.00
N ASN A 205 20.00 -6.40 1.54
CA ASN A 205 20.27 -5.78 0.25
C ASN A 205 19.69 -6.58 -0.91
N SER A 206 19.74 -7.91 -0.83
CA SER A 206 19.16 -8.81 -1.83
C SER A 206 17.63 -8.70 -1.89
N ILE A 207 16.95 -8.69 -0.74
CA ILE A 207 15.49 -8.48 -0.66
C ILE A 207 15.12 -7.11 -1.24
N ILE A 208 15.80 -6.04 -0.81
CA ILE A 208 15.54 -4.68 -1.31
C ILE A 208 15.72 -4.61 -2.83
N SER A 209 16.80 -5.21 -3.37
CA SER A 209 17.05 -5.24 -4.81
C SER A 209 15.93 -5.96 -5.58
N LYS A 210 15.50 -7.13 -5.08
CA LYS A 210 14.41 -7.92 -5.68
C LYS A 210 13.05 -7.20 -5.61
N VAL A 211 12.74 -6.55 -4.49
CA VAL A 211 11.53 -5.72 -4.35
C VAL A 211 11.55 -4.58 -5.36
N ASN A 212 12.68 -3.88 -5.50
CA ASN A 212 12.82 -2.81 -6.49
C ASN A 212 12.67 -3.34 -7.94
N GLU A 213 13.18 -4.53 -8.22
CA GLU A 213 13.00 -5.19 -9.52
C GLU A 213 11.52 -5.49 -9.79
N ILE A 214 10.81 -6.10 -8.83
CA ILE A 214 9.36 -6.35 -8.93
C ILE A 214 8.61 -5.04 -9.19
N VAL A 215 8.88 -4.00 -8.41
CA VAL A 215 8.21 -2.69 -8.55
C VAL A 215 8.48 -2.10 -9.94
N LYS A 216 9.71 -2.21 -10.45
CA LYS A 216 10.06 -1.77 -11.81
C LYS A 216 9.29 -2.54 -12.89
N GLN A 217 9.11 -3.85 -12.72
CA GLN A 217 8.33 -4.67 -13.63
C GLN A 217 6.84 -4.30 -13.58
N LEU A 218 6.25 -4.20 -12.38
CA LEU A 218 4.84 -3.85 -12.17
C LEU A 218 4.49 -2.43 -12.63
N LYS A 219 5.42 -1.48 -12.50
CA LYS A 219 5.25 -0.12 -13.05
C LYS A 219 5.14 -0.11 -14.58
N LYS A 220 5.83 -1.04 -15.27
CA LYS A 220 5.77 -1.19 -16.73
C LYS A 220 4.55 -1.99 -17.18
N ASN A 221 4.27 -3.10 -16.51
CA ASN A 221 3.16 -3.99 -16.77
C ASN A 221 2.60 -4.49 -15.44
N SER A 222 1.38 -4.07 -15.09
CA SER A 222 0.73 -4.48 -13.84
C SER A 222 0.40 -5.98 -13.78
N ALA A 223 0.45 -6.69 -14.92
CA ALA A 223 0.26 -8.14 -15.02
C ALA A 223 1.59 -8.89 -15.22
N ALA A 224 2.74 -8.28 -14.91
CA ALA A 224 4.02 -8.97 -14.97
C ALA A 224 4.04 -10.18 -14.01
N ASP A 225 4.49 -11.33 -14.51
CA ASP A 225 4.73 -12.49 -13.66
C ASP A 225 5.99 -12.28 -12.83
N ILE A 226 5.80 -12.27 -11.51
CA ILE A 226 6.85 -12.01 -10.52
C ILE A 226 7.11 -13.23 -9.62
N THR A 227 6.49 -14.37 -9.93
CA THR A 227 6.44 -15.56 -9.06
C THR A 227 7.83 -16.05 -8.65
N ILE A 228 8.76 -16.12 -9.60
CA ILE A 228 10.14 -16.55 -9.32
C ILE A 228 10.85 -15.60 -8.35
N ILE A 229 10.71 -14.29 -8.56
CA ILE A 229 11.34 -13.30 -7.67
C ILE A 229 10.70 -13.33 -6.28
N GLN A 230 9.39 -13.59 -6.20
CA GLN A 230 8.71 -13.79 -4.92
C GLN A 230 9.23 -15.01 -4.18
N GLN A 231 9.44 -16.14 -4.87
CA GLN A 231 10.00 -17.33 -4.26
C GLN A 231 11.42 -17.08 -3.73
N ASP A 232 12.25 -16.38 -4.50
CA ASP A 232 13.59 -15.99 -4.05
C ASP A 232 13.54 -15.10 -2.79
N ILE A 233 12.55 -14.19 -2.69
CA ILE A 233 12.36 -13.36 -1.49
C ILE A 233 11.94 -14.24 -0.31
N ASP A 234 11.06 -15.22 -0.51
CA ASP A 234 10.66 -16.17 0.54
C ASP A 234 11.87 -16.94 1.08
N ASP A 235 12.70 -17.48 0.20
CA ASP A 235 13.89 -18.25 0.60
C ASP A 235 14.89 -17.36 1.36
N LEU A 236 15.06 -16.10 0.94
CA LEU A 236 15.86 -15.11 1.67
C LEU A 236 15.28 -14.78 3.05
N VAL A 237 13.95 -14.69 3.17
CA VAL A 237 13.26 -14.46 4.45
C VAL A 237 13.40 -15.67 5.37
N PHE A 238 13.28 -16.89 4.86
CA PHE A 238 13.52 -18.10 5.65
C PHE A 238 14.96 -18.15 6.17
N LYS A 239 15.93 -17.80 5.32
CA LYS A 239 17.34 -17.67 5.75
C LYS A 239 17.52 -16.56 6.79
N TRP A 240 16.87 -15.40 6.62
CA TRP A 240 16.94 -14.32 7.59
C TRP A 240 16.43 -14.76 8.97
N PHE A 241 15.32 -15.49 8.99
CA PHE A 241 14.73 -16.00 10.22
C PHE A 241 15.36 -17.31 10.72
N ASP A 242 16.31 -17.88 9.99
CA ASP A 242 17.05 -19.11 10.33
C ASP A 242 16.11 -20.31 10.54
N LEU A 243 15.15 -20.47 9.61
CA LEU A 243 14.17 -21.56 9.69
C LEU A 243 14.81 -22.90 9.31
N SER A 244 14.41 -23.96 10.00
CA SER A 244 14.71 -25.34 9.61
C SER A 244 13.84 -25.78 8.43
N ASP A 245 14.22 -26.89 7.78
CA ASP A 245 13.43 -27.47 6.68
C ASP A 245 12.01 -27.86 7.13
N ASP A 246 11.86 -28.29 8.38
CA ASP A 246 10.57 -28.63 8.99
C ASP A 246 9.69 -27.38 9.17
N ASP A 247 10.28 -26.27 9.65
CA ASP A 247 9.59 -24.99 9.79
C ASP A 247 9.16 -24.43 8.42
N ILE A 248 10.05 -24.50 7.42
CA ILE A 248 9.76 -24.08 6.05
C ILE A 248 8.60 -24.90 5.48
N SER A 249 8.62 -26.22 5.68
CA SER A 249 7.56 -27.12 5.23
C SER A 249 6.22 -26.80 5.88
N LEU A 250 6.23 -26.44 7.17
CA LEU A 250 5.04 -26.03 7.90
C LEU A 250 4.46 -24.71 7.38
N VAL A 251 5.31 -23.72 7.08
CA VAL A 251 4.91 -22.45 6.46
C VAL A 251 4.33 -22.68 5.07
N LYS A 252 4.99 -23.47 4.22
CA LYS A 252 4.51 -23.76 2.85
C LYS A 252 3.15 -24.44 2.85
N ARG A 253 2.97 -25.46 3.69
CA ARG A 253 1.68 -26.15 3.86
C ARG A 253 0.55 -25.22 4.26
N TYR A 254 0.83 -24.22 5.11
CA TYR A 254 -0.16 -23.22 5.47
C TYR A 254 -0.61 -22.39 4.27
N ILE A 255 0.33 -21.97 3.41
CA ILE A 255 0.03 -21.18 2.22
C ILE A 255 -0.76 -22.01 1.21
N GLU A 256 -0.39 -23.27 1.00
CA GLU A 256 -1.11 -24.22 0.13
C GLU A 256 -2.58 -24.36 0.58
N GLN A 257 -2.81 -24.63 1.89
CA GLN A 257 -4.17 -24.72 2.45
C GLN A 257 -5.00 -23.45 2.21
N LYS A 258 -4.38 -22.27 2.30
CA LYS A 258 -5.06 -20.99 2.03
C LYS A 258 -5.22 -20.67 0.54
N GLY A 259 -4.44 -21.32 -0.33
CA GLY A 259 -4.65 -21.30 -1.77
C GLY A 259 -5.91 -22.08 -2.15
N ASP A 260 -6.02 -23.32 -1.65
CA ASP A 260 -7.13 -24.23 -1.94
C ASP A 260 -8.48 -23.68 -1.42
N GLU A 261 -8.49 -23.08 -0.22
CA GLU A 261 -9.68 -22.43 0.35
C GLU A 261 -10.22 -21.26 -0.51
N LYS A 262 -9.43 -20.68 -1.43
CA LYS A 262 -9.89 -19.62 -2.34
C LYS A 262 -10.61 -20.13 -3.58
N GLU A 263 -10.41 -21.39 -3.97
CA GLU A 263 -11.02 -21.97 -5.18
C GLU A 263 -12.43 -22.54 -4.91
N GLU A 264 -12.81 -22.70 -3.64
CA GLU A 264 -14.11 -23.26 -3.23
C GLU A 264 -15.25 -22.21 -3.09
N TYR A 265 -15.00 -20.93 -3.35
CA TYR A 265 -15.96 -19.82 -3.20
C TYR A 265 -16.07 -18.96 -4.47
#